data_AF-A0A5J4R0P3-F1
#
_entry.id   AF-A0A5J4R0P3-F1
#
_cell.length_a   1.000
_cell.length_b   1.000
_cell.length_c   1.000
_cell.angle_alpha   90.00
_cell.angle_beta   90.00
_cell.angle_gamma   90.00
#
_symmetry.space_group_name_H-M   'P 1'
#
loop_
_entity.id
_entity.type
_entity.pdbx_description
1 polymer ?
#
loop_
_entity_poly.entity_id
_entity_poly.type
_entity_poly.pdbx_seq_one_letter_code
_entity_poly.pdbx_strand_id
1 'polypeptide(L)'
;MDGLVWIKQEENQKKQFIPDIFFTKLRIFNEEYNIHHFIKGGENKQYIELKYTQNSFAISFIAMDFVNGENSTYSYKLENFNNVWMNTRTNEAQFTNIDPGDYVLLVKYNGSEEDSDENRIQRIHIQILPPWYMTLYAKLIYLLLILASIYWVYLFGKNKYEQKKIKITEQLNQKYEKEMYERKLRFFTNITHELSTPLTLIHGPSERILNYKGSDSFIKKYAQIIKSNTERLNTLIQEIIDFRRMETGNKICHIQEVDVSKIVSEITESYVELAEQNNINFGSEINPYLKWNTDYGCFTKILNNLISNAFKYTPPQGYIKLSVSIEDNTLLLKM
;
A
#
# COMPACT_ATOMS: atom_id res chain seq x y z
N MET A 1 28.55 123.59 -18.13
CA MET A 1 27.38 122.77 -18.44
C MET A 1 27.77 121.34 -18.22
N ASP A 2 27.18 120.82 -17.15
CA ASP A 2 27.45 119.56 -16.49
C ASP A 2 27.03 118.36 -17.30
N GLY A 3 27.70 117.23 -17.08
CA GLY A 3 27.33 115.95 -17.66
C GLY A 3 28.22 114.81 -17.21
N LEU A 4 28.56 114.75 -15.92
CA LEU A 4 29.23 113.57 -15.34
C LEU A 4 28.16 112.48 -15.15
N VAL A 5 28.15 111.48 -16.03
CA VAL A 5 27.27 110.31 -15.91
C VAL A 5 27.99 109.26 -15.05
N TRP A 6 27.49 109.00 -13.84
CA TRP A 6 27.86 107.82 -13.07
C TRP A 6 26.72 106.79 -13.14
N ILE A 7 27.05 105.55 -13.50
CA ILE A 7 26.13 104.44 -13.38
C ILE A 7 26.23 103.97 -11.94
N LYS A 8 25.21 104.28 -11.14
CA LYS A 8 25.01 103.68 -9.83
C LYS A 8 24.68 102.21 -10.10
N GLN A 9 25.61 101.31 -9.78
CA GLN A 9 25.34 99.89 -9.79
C GLN A 9 24.36 99.64 -8.62
N GLU A 10 23.07 99.79 -8.90
CA GLU A 10 22.05 99.20 -8.04
C GLU A 10 22.38 97.71 -7.96
N GLU A 11 22.60 97.25 -6.73
CA GLU A 11 22.57 95.84 -6.36
C GLU A 11 21.26 95.27 -6.89
N ASN A 12 21.31 94.79 -8.13
CA ASN A 12 20.22 94.09 -8.74
C ASN A 12 20.13 92.79 -7.97
N GLN A 13 19.29 92.78 -6.92
CA GLN A 13 18.93 91.58 -6.18
C GLN A 13 18.58 90.54 -7.23
N LYS A 14 19.48 89.59 -7.48
CA LYS A 14 19.21 88.45 -8.35
C LYS A 14 17.97 87.80 -7.74
N LYS A 15 16.80 88.00 -8.35
CA LYS A 15 15.64 87.18 -8.04
C LYS A 15 16.09 85.73 -8.18
N GLN A 16 16.21 85.03 -7.06
CA GLN A 16 16.51 83.61 -7.02
C GLN A 16 15.41 82.91 -7.82
N PHE A 17 15.76 82.47 -9.03
CA PHE A 17 14.93 81.57 -9.80
C PHE A 17 15.09 80.18 -9.20
N ILE A 18 14.00 79.63 -8.66
CA ILE A 18 14.00 78.31 -8.03
C ILE A 18 13.40 77.31 -9.03
N PRO A 19 14.19 76.35 -9.51
CA PRO A 19 13.72 75.35 -10.46
C PRO A 19 12.87 74.27 -9.79
N ASP A 20 11.72 73.95 -10.38
CA ASP A 20 10.96 72.74 -10.03
C ASP A 20 11.79 71.48 -10.36
N ILE A 21 11.76 70.49 -9.46
CA ILE A 21 12.47 69.22 -9.62
C ILE A 21 11.51 68.19 -10.25
N PHE A 22 11.88 67.68 -11.42
CA PHE A 22 11.14 66.62 -12.10
C PHE A 22 11.91 65.32 -12.05
N PHE A 23 11.22 64.25 -11.66
CA PHE A 23 11.71 62.90 -11.85
C PHE A 23 11.52 62.50 -13.31
N THR A 24 12.57 62.00 -13.96
CA THR A 24 12.58 61.80 -15.41
C THR A 24 12.65 60.33 -15.78
N LYS A 25 13.65 59.63 -15.23
CA LYS A 25 13.97 58.25 -15.59
C LYS A 25 14.05 57.37 -14.37
N LEU A 26 13.66 56.11 -14.57
CA LEU A 26 13.82 55.02 -13.61
C LEU A 26 14.70 53.96 -14.27
N ARG A 27 15.89 53.75 -13.72
CA ARG A 27 16.80 52.70 -14.17
C ARG A 27 16.66 51.50 -13.25
N ILE A 28 16.32 50.34 -13.80
CA ILE A 28 16.21 49.10 -13.05
C ILE A 28 17.32 48.17 -13.57
N PHE A 29 18.25 47.80 -12.71
CA PHE A 29 19.51 47.16 -13.11
C PHE A 29 20.25 47.96 -14.20
N ASN A 30 20.26 47.47 -15.45
CA ASN A 30 20.99 48.06 -16.57
C ASN A 30 20.07 48.61 -17.67
N GLU A 31 18.76 48.63 -17.44
CA GLU A 31 17.77 49.13 -18.40
C GLU A 31 17.12 50.42 -17.89
N GLU A 32 17.05 51.42 -18.76
CA GLU A 32 16.40 52.70 -18.49
C GLU A 32 14.93 52.65 -18.93
N TYR A 33 14.05 53.02 -18.01
CA TYR A 33 12.63 53.14 -18.25
C TYR A 33 12.15 54.56 -18.02
N ASN A 34 11.10 54.97 -18.75
CA ASN A 34 10.40 56.21 -18.46
C ASN A 34 9.63 56.06 -17.13
N ILE A 35 9.84 56.99 -16.20
CA ILE A 35 9.25 56.89 -14.86
C ILE A 35 7.72 56.87 -14.89
N HIS A 36 7.09 57.53 -15.87
CA HIS A 36 5.62 57.60 -16.01
C HIS A 36 4.97 56.24 -16.29
N HIS A 37 5.72 55.25 -16.80
CA HIS A 37 5.19 53.90 -17.00
C HIS A 37 5.02 53.11 -15.70
N PHE A 38 5.72 53.51 -14.64
CA PHE A 38 5.72 52.83 -13.35
C PHE A 38 4.93 53.60 -12.29
N ILE A 39 4.58 54.86 -12.57
CA ILE A 39 3.69 55.65 -11.73
C ILE A 39 2.27 55.08 -11.84
N LYS A 40 1.77 54.56 -10.72
CA LYS A 40 0.38 54.19 -10.52
C LYS A 40 -0.26 55.14 -9.51
N GLY A 41 -1.53 55.45 -9.71
CA GLY A 41 -2.26 56.36 -8.83
C GLY A 41 -3.22 57.29 -9.57
N GLY A 42 -4.19 57.85 -8.84
CA GLY A 42 -5.08 58.91 -9.34
C GLY A 42 -4.51 60.31 -9.07
N GLU A 43 -5.27 61.35 -9.41
CA GLU A 43 -4.86 62.77 -9.33
C GLU A 43 -4.30 63.23 -7.98
N ASN A 44 -4.59 62.53 -6.88
CA ASN A 44 -4.22 62.94 -5.52
C ASN A 44 -3.06 62.16 -4.87
N LYS A 45 -2.66 60.98 -5.39
CA LYS A 45 -1.54 60.18 -4.85
C LYS A 45 -0.91 59.32 -5.93
N GLN A 46 0.28 59.70 -6.36
CA GLN A 46 1.12 58.97 -7.32
C GLN A 46 2.21 58.18 -6.58
N TYR A 47 2.37 56.90 -6.90
CA TYR A 47 3.41 56.03 -6.37
C TYR A 47 4.00 55.13 -7.46
N ILE A 48 5.24 54.71 -7.29
CA ILE A 48 5.93 53.78 -8.18
C ILE A 48 5.77 52.37 -7.62
N GLU A 49 5.17 51.46 -8.38
CA GLU A 49 5.05 50.05 -7.99
C GLU A 49 6.17 49.23 -8.62
N LEU A 50 7.01 48.62 -7.78
CA LEU A 50 8.10 47.73 -8.18
C LEU A 50 7.81 46.29 -7.72
N LYS A 51 8.15 45.33 -8.57
CA LYS A 51 8.09 43.91 -8.19
C LYS A 51 9.23 43.57 -7.23
N TYR A 52 9.07 42.52 -6.43
CA TYR A 52 10.13 41.97 -5.56
C TYR A 52 11.49 41.83 -6.26
N THR A 53 11.48 41.42 -7.53
CA THR A 53 12.70 41.20 -8.33
C THR A 53 13.38 42.48 -8.81
N GLN A 54 12.75 43.65 -8.62
CA GLN A 54 13.23 44.97 -9.05
C GLN A 54 13.73 45.80 -7.86
N ASN A 55 14.34 45.12 -6.87
CA ASN A 55 14.78 45.72 -5.60
C ASN A 55 16.08 46.55 -5.70
N SER A 56 16.63 46.70 -6.90
CA SER A 56 17.82 47.51 -7.19
C SER A 56 17.49 48.45 -8.35
N PHE A 57 17.41 49.74 -8.05
CA PHE A 57 16.95 50.76 -8.99
C PHE A 57 17.66 52.09 -8.74
N ALA A 58 17.68 52.93 -9.76
CA ALA A 58 18.16 54.30 -9.68
C ALA A 58 17.14 55.25 -10.29
N ILE A 59 16.95 56.41 -9.65
CA ILE A 59 15.99 57.42 -10.11
C ILE A 59 16.77 58.66 -10.52
N SER A 60 16.55 59.10 -11.76
CA SER A 60 17.10 60.34 -12.28
C SER A 60 16.13 61.50 -12.06
N PHE A 61 16.64 62.61 -11.58
CA PHE A 61 15.90 63.84 -11.31
C PHE A 61 16.63 65.03 -11.92
N ILE A 62 15.88 66.00 -12.43
CA ILE A 62 16.46 67.23 -13.00
C ILE A 62 15.74 68.43 -12.41
N ALA A 63 16.52 69.43 -12.03
CA ALA A 63 15.99 70.76 -11.73
C ALA A 63 16.14 71.61 -12.99
N MET A 64 15.07 72.26 -13.44
CA MET A 64 15.11 73.17 -14.60
C MET A 64 15.79 74.50 -14.27
N ASP A 65 17.08 74.50 -13.94
CA ASP A 65 17.86 75.73 -13.71
C ASP A 65 18.48 76.21 -15.03
N PHE A 66 17.92 77.28 -15.62
CA PHE A 66 18.40 77.87 -16.88
C PHE A 66 19.59 78.83 -16.69
N VAL A 67 20.02 79.10 -15.45
CA VAL A 67 21.02 80.13 -15.14
C VAL A 67 22.38 79.50 -14.78
N ASN A 68 22.40 78.38 -14.05
CA ASN A 68 23.62 77.73 -13.54
C ASN A 68 23.75 76.24 -13.91
N GLY A 69 23.45 75.89 -15.16
CA GLY A 69 23.24 74.50 -15.60
C GLY A 69 24.36 73.47 -15.39
N GLU A 70 25.61 73.87 -15.10
CA GLU A 70 26.75 72.93 -14.98
C GLU A 70 27.17 72.59 -13.53
N ASN A 71 26.70 73.31 -12.50
CA ASN A 71 27.13 73.12 -11.10
C ASN A 71 25.99 72.81 -10.12
N SER A 72 24.93 72.19 -10.60
CA SER A 72 23.79 71.74 -9.80
C SER A 72 24.18 70.63 -8.82
N THR A 73 24.12 70.91 -7.52
CA THR A 73 24.28 69.88 -6.48
C THR A 73 22.93 69.51 -5.88
N TYR A 74 22.71 68.22 -5.64
CA TYR A 74 21.46 67.69 -5.11
C TYR A 74 21.72 66.97 -3.80
N SER A 75 20.75 66.97 -2.91
CA SER A 75 20.71 65.98 -1.83
C SER A 75 19.46 65.13 -1.94
N TYR A 76 19.61 63.85 -1.65
CA TYR A 76 18.48 62.92 -1.62
C TYR A 76 18.52 62.06 -0.37
N LYS A 77 17.34 61.54 0.01
CA LYS A 77 17.14 60.65 1.16
C LYS A 77 16.00 59.69 0.84
N LEU A 78 16.11 58.43 1.28
CA LEU A 78 15.06 57.43 1.10
C LEU A 78 14.51 57.03 2.48
N GLU A 79 13.34 57.56 2.82
CA GLU A 79 12.65 57.21 4.05
C GLU A 79 12.24 55.74 4.05
N ASN A 80 12.27 55.13 5.23
CA ASN A 80 12.11 53.68 5.47
C ASN A 80 13.25 52.78 4.95
N PHE A 81 14.30 53.35 4.33
CA PHE A 81 15.55 52.62 4.02
C PHE A 81 16.76 53.23 4.76
N ASN A 82 17.07 54.50 4.49
CA ASN A 82 18.13 55.24 5.18
C ASN A 82 17.73 56.71 5.32
N ASN A 83 17.57 57.15 6.57
CA ASN A 83 17.09 58.49 6.91
C ASN A 83 18.18 59.58 6.87
N VAL A 84 19.35 59.30 6.33
CA VAL A 84 20.46 60.26 6.19
C VAL A 84 20.44 60.89 4.80
N TRP A 85 20.62 62.22 4.73
CA TRP A 85 20.75 62.94 3.46
C TRP A 85 22.11 62.66 2.80
N MET A 86 22.07 62.21 1.56
CA MET A 86 23.25 62.00 0.72
C MET A 86 23.37 63.11 -0.31
N ASN A 87 24.56 63.70 -0.42
CA ASN A 87 24.84 64.74 -1.40
C ASN A 87 25.42 64.10 -2.67
N THR A 88 24.90 64.48 -3.83
CA THR A 88 25.41 64.05 -5.11
C THR A 88 25.56 65.24 -6.07
N ARG A 89 26.58 65.15 -6.92
CA ARG A 89 26.76 66.05 -8.08
C ARG A 89 26.17 65.44 -9.36
N THR A 90 25.78 64.17 -9.31
CA THR A 90 25.04 63.51 -10.39
C THR A 90 23.54 63.75 -10.22
N ASN A 91 22.81 63.67 -11.31
CA ASN A 91 21.36 63.82 -11.35
C ASN A 91 20.64 62.48 -11.07
N GLU A 92 21.29 61.53 -10.37
CA GLU A 92 20.80 60.17 -10.16
C GLU A 92 21.04 59.69 -8.74
N ALA A 93 19.99 59.15 -8.11
CA ALA A 93 20.07 58.45 -6.82
C ALA A 93 19.94 56.95 -7.05
N GLN A 94 20.97 56.20 -6.65
CA GLN A 94 21.01 54.75 -6.80
C GLN A 94 20.76 54.04 -5.47
N PHE A 95 19.93 53.00 -5.50
CA PHE A 95 19.65 52.13 -4.38
C PHE A 95 19.75 50.66 -4.79
N THR A 96 20.32 49.84 -3.90
CA THR A 96 20.58 48.42 -4.18
C THR A 96 20.05 47.55 -3.06
N ASN A 97 19.41 46.45 -3.43
CA ASN A 97 18.93 45.41 -2.53
C ASN A 97 18.01 45.93 -1.40
N ILE A 98 16.99 46.69 -1.77
CA ILE A 98 15.99 47.20 -0.83
C ILE A 98 14.95 46.12 -0.51
N ASP A 99 14.61 45.94 0.78
CA ASP A 99 13.60 44.97 1.20
C ASP A 99 12.17 45.36 0.73
N PRO A 100 11.22 44.43 0.65
CA PRO A 100 9.84 44.76 0.27
C PRO A 100 9.16 45.67 1.31
N GLY A 101 8.53 46.74 0.84
CA GLY A 101 7.93 47.75 1.73
C GLY A 101 7.56 49.04 1.00
N ASP A 102 7.09 50.01 1.78
CA ASP A 102 6.72 51.35 1.31
C ASP A 102 7.83 52.34 1.66
N TYR A 103 8.35 53.05 0.66
CA TYR A 103 9.46 53.98 0.75
C TYR A 103 9.07 55.36 0.22
N VAL A 104 9.72 56.42 0.72
CA VAL A 104 9.53 57.79 0.22
C VAL A 104 10.89 58.37 -0.14
N LEU A 105 11.10 58.61 -1.43
CA LEU A 105 12.29 59.30 -1.92
C LEU A 105 12.05 60.81 -1.83
N LEU A 106 12.95 61.49 -1.13
CA LEU A 106 13.00 62.93 -0.95
C LEU A 106 14.21 63.47 -1.70
N VAL A 107 14.03 64.49 -2.55
CA VAL A 107 15.12 65.16 -3.27
C VAL A 107 15.02 66.67 -3.05
N LYS A 108 16.16 67.30 -2.77
CA LYS A 108 16.31 68.75 -2.65
C LYS A 108 17.44 69.26 -3.56
N TYR A 109 17.24 70.44 -4.12
CA TYR A 109 18.22 71.14 -4.93
C TYR A 109 19.02 72.13 -4.07
N ASN A 110 20.36 72.07 -4.12
CA ASN A 110 21.25 72.93 -3.36
C ASN A 110 21.89 73.97 -4.31
N GLY A 111 21.14 75.05 -4.61
CA GLY A 111 21.50 76.04 -5.63
C GLY A 111 22.01 77.40 -5.11
N SER A 112 21.92 77.69 -3.81
CA SER A 112 22.38 78.97 -3.22
C SER A 112 22.66 78.83 -1.72
N GLU A 113 23.68 79.56 -1.21
CA GLU A 113 24.23 79.44 0.15
C GLU A 113 23.31 79.88 1.30
N GLU A 114 22.17 80.51 1.02
CA GLU A 114 21.11 80.72 2.00
C GLU A 114 19.84 80.04 1.49
N ASP A 115 19.50 78.88 2.04
CA ASP A 115 18.11 78.46 2.21
C ASP A 115 17.95 77.16 3.01
N SER A 116 17.46 77.30 4.24
CA SER A 116 17.05 76.23 5.14
C SER A 116 15.53 76.04 5.14
N ASP A 117 14.88 76.18 3.99
CA ASP A 117 13.42 76.02 3.88
C ASP A 117 13.06 74.56 3.56
N GLU A 118 12.36 73.90 4.49
CA GLU A 118 11.81 72.54 4.33
C GLU A 118 10.75 72.44 3.22
N ASN A 119 10.25 73.58 2.72
CA ASN A 119 9.23 73.67 1.67
C ASN A 119 9.71 73.34 0.24
N ARG A 120 10.95 72.87 0.09
CA ARG A 120 11.65 72.73 -1.21
C ARG A 120 12.05 71.29 -1.56
N ILE A 121 11.38 70.33 -0.93
CA ILE A 121 11.67 68.91 -1.05
C ILE A 121 10.61 68.25 -1.94
N GLN A 122 11.02 67.74 -3.10
CA GLN A 122 10.17 66.94 -3.95
C GLN A 122 10.11 65.50 -3.43
N ARG A 123 8.90 64.92 -3.36
CA ARG A 123 8.65 63.59 -2.78
C ARG A 123 8.07 62.63 -3.81
N ILE A 124 8.51 61.38 -3.81
CA ILE A 124 7.88 60.31 -4.58
C ILE A 124 7.78 59.03 -3.75
N HIS A 125 6.58 58.43 -3.75
CA HIS A 125 6.31 57.18 -3.05
C HIS A 125 6.73 55.99 -3.92
N ILE A 126 7.40 55.01 -3.32
CA ILE A 126 7.88 53.79 -4.00
C ILE A 126 7.42 52.59 -3.17
N GLN A 127 6.69 51.67 -3.79
CA GLN A 127 6.18 50.46 -3.15
C GLN A 127 6.80 49.22 -3.81
N ILE A 128 7.53 48.42 -3.03
CA ILE A 128 8.13 47.16 -3.47
C ILE A 128 7.25 46.00 -2.95
N LEU A 129 6.60 45.27 -3.86
CA LEU A 129 5.70 44.17 -3.51
C LEU A 129 6.44 42.97 -2.88
N PRO A 130 5.89 42.34 -1.83
CA PRO A 130 6.47 41.13 -1.25
C PRO A 130 6.38 39.92 -2.21
N PRO A 131 7.28 38.92 -2.06
CA PRO A 131 7.28 37.76 -2.94
C PRO A 131 6.08 36.83 -2.68
N TRP A 132 5.62 36.17 -3.74
CA TRP A 132 4.39 35.35 -3.71
C TRP A 132 4.43 34.20 -2.68
N TYR A 133 5.60 33.59 -2.44
CA TYR A 133 5.78 32.50 -1.46
C TYR A 133 5.67 32.97 0.00
N MET A 134 5.76 34.28 0.25
CA MET A 134 5.65 34.86 1.59
C MET A 134 4.22 35.30 1.93
N THR A 135 3.30 35.23 0.96
CA THR A 135 1.89 35.57 1.13
C THR A 135 1.20 34.63 2.12
N LEU A 136 0.15 35.13 2.79
CA LEU A 136 -0.66 34.34 3.73
C LEU A 136 -1.22 33.07 3.07
N TYR A 137 -1.70 33.19 1.82
CA TYR A 137 -2.23 32.07 1.05
C TYR A 137 -1.18 30.99 0.78
N ALA A 138 0.05 31.36 0.45
CA ALA A 138 1.14 30.40 0.26
C ALA A 138 1.44 29.61 1.56
N LYS A 139 1.46 30.29 2.71
CA LYS A 139 1.63 29.64 4.01
C LYS A 139 0.50 28.66 4.35
N LEU A 140 -0.75 29.01 4.03
CA LEU A 140 -1.90 28.10 4.19
C LEU A 140 -1.78 26.86 3.30
N ILE A 141 -1.32 27.02 2.06
CA ILE A 141 -1.09 25.88 1.14
C ILE A 141 0.00 24.96 1.69
N TYR A 142 1.12 25.51 2.19
CA TYR A 142 2.17 24.67 2.80
C TYR A 142 1.66 23.91 4.03
N LEU A 143 0.86 24.56 4.88
CA LEU A 143 0.25 23.90 6.04
C LEU A 143 -0.68 22.76 5.60
N LEU A 144 -1.52 22.99 4.58
CA LEU A 144 -2.39 21.94 4.03
C LEU A 144 -1.60 20.78 3.42
N LEU A 145 -0.52 21.04 2.70
CA LEU A 145 0.34 20.00 2.13
C LEU A 145 1.01 19.16 3.22
N ILE A 146 1.47 19.78 4.31
CA ILE A 146 2.03 19.06 5.45
C ILE A 146 0.97 18.17 6.11
N LEU A 147 -0.23 18.69 6.37
CA LEU A 147 -1.32 17.90 6.95
C LEU A 147 -1.75 16.75 6.03
N ALA A 148 -1.84 16.99 4.72
CA ALA A 148 -2.14 15.96 3.74
C ALA A 148 -1.06 14.87 3.70
N SER A 149 0.22 15.25 3.78
CA SER A 149 1.34 14.30 3.84
C SER A 149 1.29 13.45 5.11
N ILE A 150 1.05 14.06 6.28
CA ILE A 150 0.90 13.33 7.55
C ILE A 150 -0.28 12.37 7.48
N TYR A 151 -1.43 12.83 6.96
CA TYR A 151 -2.62 12.00 6.80
C TYR A 151 -2.38 10.84 5.83
N TRP A 152 -1.67 11.09 4.73
CA TRP A 152 -1.31 10.05 3.75
C TRP A 152 -0.40 8.98 4.36
N VAL A 153 0.62 9.38 5.14
CA VAL A 153 1.49 8.45 5.89
C VAL A 153 0.70 7.64 6.91
N TYR A 154 -0.24 8.27 7.62
CA TYR A 154 -1.13 7.58 8.57
C TYR A 154 -2.00 6.51 7.88
N LEU A 155 -2.64 6.85 6.76
CA LEU A 155 -3.46 5.90 5.98
C LEU A 155 -2.60 4.75 5.42
N PHE A 156 -1.41 5.07 4.92
CA PHE A 156 -0.48 4.07 4.40
C PHE A 156 -0.03 3.09 5.50
N GLY A 157 0.30 3.61 6.69
CA GLY A 157 0.64 2.80 7.86
C GLY A 157 -0.50 1.88 8.31
N LYS A 158 -1.72 2.43 8.39
CA LYS A 158 -2.93 1.68 8.77
C LYS A 158 -3.20 0.50 7.82
N ASN A 159 -3.16 0.73 6.51
CA ASN A 159 -3.39 -0.33 5.52
C ASN A 159 -2.36 -1.47 5.64
N LYS A 160 -1.10 -1.12 5.89
CA LYS A 160 -0.03 -2.12 6.06
C LYS A 160 -0.18 -2.93 7.36
N TYR A 161 -0.69 -2.31 8.42
CA TYR A 161 -0.96 -2.98 9.69
C TYR A 161 -2.08 -4.02 9.56
N GLU A 162 -3.20 -3.65 8.94
CA GLU A 162 -4.34 -4.56 8.73
C GLU A 162 -3.95 -5.78 7.89
N GLN A 163 -3.15 -5.60 6.83
CA GLN A 163 -2.67 -6.74 6.03
C GLN A 163 -1.81 -7.72 6.83
N LYS A 164 -0.93 -7.21 7.71
CA LYS A 164 -0.13 -8.08 8.59
C LYS A 164 -1.01 -8.84 9.57
N LYS A 165 -2.01 -8.16 10.14
CA LYS A 165 -2.96 -8.76 11.08
C LYS A 165 -3.78 -9.88 10.45
N ILE A 166 -4.23 -9.69 9.20
CA ILE A 166 -4.96 -10.73 8.45
C ILE A 166 -4.06 -11.96 8.25
N LYS A 167 -2.83 -11.77 7.76
CA LYS A 167 -1.89 -12.88 7.54
C LYS A 167 -1.57 -13.66 8.82
N ILE A 168 -1.34 -12.96 9.93
CA ILE A 168 -1.06 -13.61 11.22
C ILE A 168 -2.29 -14.38 11.72
N THR A 169 -3.48 -13.80 11.60
CA THR A 169 -4.74 -14.48 11.97
C THR A 169 -4.96 -15.73 11.13
N GLU A 170 -4.72 -15.66 9.83
CA GLU A 170 -4.86 -16.79 8.91
C GLU A 170 -3.88 -17.92 9.25
N GLN A 171 -2.61 -17.59 9.49
CA GLN A 171 -1.59 -18.57 9.92
C GLN A 171 -1.94 -19.21 11.27
N LEU A 172 -2.45 -18.42 12.21
CA LEU A 172 -2.92 -18.94 13.50
C LEU A 172 -4.09 -19.89 13.31
N ASN A 173 -5.10 -19.51 12.52
CA ASN A 173 -6.26 -20.35 12.25
C ASN A 173 -5.85 -21.68 11.59
N GLN A 174 -4.99 -21.65 10.57
CA GLN A 174 -4.46 -22.86 9.93
C GLN A 174 -3.73 -23.76 10.92
N LYS A 175 -2.92 -23.18 11.80
CA LYS A 175 -2.22 -23.93 12.84
C LYS A 175 -3.20 -24.55 13.85
N TYR A 176 -4.20 -23.79 14.29
CA TYR A 176 -5.25 -24.28 15.19
C TYR A 176 -6.05 -25.40 14.56
N GLU A 177 -6.46 -25.29 13.29
CA GLU A 177 -7.17 -26.33 12.56
C GLU A 177 -6.32 -27.61 12.46
N LYS A 178 -5.05 -27.47 12.10
CA LYS A 178 -4.13 -28.61 12.04
C LYS A 178 -3.95 -29.28 13.40
N GLU A 179 -3.71 -28.49 14.45
CA GLU A 179 -3.60 -29.03 15.81
C GLU A 179 -4.89 -29.71 16.27
N MET A 180 -6.05 -29.14 15.95
CA MET A 180 -7.34 -29.70 16.31
C MET A 180 -7.61 -31.01 15.56
N TYR A 181 -7.24 -31.07 14.28
CA TYR A 181 -7.32 -32.28 13.47
C TYR A 181 -6.43 -33.38 14.07
N GLU A 182 -5.17 -33.07 14.38
CA GLU A 182 -4.23 -33.98 15.03
C GLU A 182 -4.74 -34.50 16.39
N ARG A 183 -5.37 -33.62 17.19
CA ARG A 183 -5.98 -34.02 18.46
C ARG A 183 -7.15 -34.97 18.25
N LYS A 184 -8.02 -34.70 17.27
CA LYS A 184 -9.12 -35.61 16.91
C LYS A 184 -8.57 -36.99 16.51
N LEU A 185 -7.54 -37.04 15.67
CA LEU A 185 -6.91 -38.29 15.26
C LEU A 185 -6.31 -39.08 16.43
N ARG A 186 -5.60 -38.41 17.34
CA ARG A 186 -5.06 -39.05 18.55
C ARG A 186 -6.16 -39.57 19.48
N PHE A 187 -7.25 -38.82 19.64
CA PHE A 187 -8.40 -39.25 20.44
C PHE A 187 -9.00 -40.55 19.89
N PHE A 188 -9.25 -40.63 18.58
CA PHE A 188 -9.76 -41.86 17.96
C PHE A 188 -8.80 -43.03 18.16
N THR A 189 -7.49 -42.81 17.95
CA THR A 189 -6.47 -43.85 18.17
C THR A 189 -6.54 -44.44 19.57
N ASN A 190 -6.59 -43.57 20.59
CA ASN A 190 -6.59 -43.99 21.99
C ASN A 190 -7.85 -44.78 22.31
N ILE A 191 -9.02 -44.29 21.87
CA ILE A 191 -10.29 -45.00 22.02
C ILE A 191 -10.23 -46.37 21.34
N THR A 192 -9.67 -46.46 20.15
CA THR A 192 -9.57 -47.73 19.43
C THR A 192 -8.79 -48.76 20.24
N HIS A 193 -7.65 -48.39 20.83
CA HIS A 193 -6.88 -49.28 21.71
C HIS A 193 -7.65 -49.65 22.99
N GLU A 194 -8.31 -48.69 23.63
CA GLU A 194 -9.11 -48.93 24.84
C GLU A 194 -10.31 -49.84 24.56
N LEU A 195 -10.87 -49.82 23.35
CA LEU A 195 -11.96 -50.69 22.92
C LEU A 195 -11.49 -52.10 22.52
N SER A 196 -10.31 -52.26 21.91
CA SER A 196 -9.79 -53.59 21.50
C SER A 196 -9.64 -54.56 22.67
N THR A 197 -9.20 -54.06 23.82
CA THR A 197 -8.93 -54.87 25.01
C THR A 197 -10.19 -55.54 25.58
N PRO A 198 -11.27 -54.82 25.95
CA PRO A 198 -12.51 -55.43 26.44
C PRO A 198 -13.18 -56.29 25.36
N LEU A 199 -13.04 -55.93 24.08
CA LEU A 199 -13.57 -56.76 22.99
C LEU A 199 -12.91 -58.14 22.94
N THR A 200 -11.58 -58.19 23.08
CA THR A 200 -10.82 -59.44 23.13
C THR A 200 -11.25 -60.29 24.32
N LEU A 201 -11.55 -59.66 25.46
CA LEU A 201 -12.08 -60.32 26.66
C LEU A 201 -13.51 -60.84 26.51
N ILE A 202 -14.30 -60.31 25.58
CA ILE A 202 -15.64 -60.83 25.23
C ILE A 202 -15.52 -61.96 24.20
N HIS A 203 -14.61 -61.82 23.23
CA HIS A 203 -14.41 -62.80 22.16
C HIS A 203 -14.04 -64.18 22.70
N GLY A 204 -13.03 -64.26 23.56
CA GLY A 204 -12.52 -65.53 24.10
C GLY A 204 -13.57 -66.39 24.82
N PRO A 205 -14.32 -65.84 25.80
CA PRO A 205 -15.41 -66.56 26.44
C PRO A 205 -16.53 -66.98 25.47
N SER A 206 -16.90 -66.12 24.51
CA SER A 206 -17.92 -66.47 23.51
C SER A 206 -17.51 -67.68 22.67
N GLU A 207 -16.23 -67.77 22.29
CA GLU A 207 -15.68 -68.90 21.56
C GLU A 207 -15.62 -70.18 22.41
N ARG A 208 -15.26 -70.06 23.70
CA ARG A 208 -15.29 -71.20 24.63
C ARG A 208 -16.70 -71.77 24.82
N ILE A 209 -17.72 -70.91 24.90
CA ILE A 209 -19.12 -71.34 25.04
C ILE A 209 -19.58 -72.11 23.79
N LEU A 210 -19.20 -71.65 22.59
CA LEU A 210 -19.53 -72.32 21.33
C LEU A 210 -18.88 -73.71 21.23
N ASN A 211 -17.64 -73.85 21.71
CA ASN A 211 -16.87 -75.08 21.65
C ASN A 211 -17.14 -76.04 22.82
N TYR A 212 -17.89 -75.63 23.84
CA TYR A 212 -18.23 -76.48 24.97
C TYR A 212 -19.30 -77.51 24.60
N LYS A 213 -19.00 -78.81 24.81
CA LYS A 213 -19.87 -79.93 24.42
C LYS A 213 -21.24 -79.93 25.12
N GLY A 214 -21.34 -79.33 26.31
CA GLY A 214 -22.60 -79.24 27.07
C GLY A 214 -23.51 -78.05 26.70
N SER A 215 -23.11 -77.21 25.74
CA SER A 215 -23.92 -76.07 25.30
C SER A 215 -25.08 -76.54 24.41
N ASP A 216 -26.31 -76.24 24.83
CA ASP A 216 -27.51 -76.48 24.01
C ASP A 216 -27.61 -75.53 22.80
N SER A 217 -28.61 -75.74 21.95
CA SER A 217 -28.80 -74.92 20.73
C SER A 217 -29.13 -73.46 21.03
N PHE A 218 -29.77 -73.18 22.17
CA PHE A 218 -30.11 -71.83 22.60
C PHE A 218 -28.84 -71.07 23.01
N ILE A 219 -28.02 -71.64 23.88
CA ILE A 219 -26.75 -71.07 24.34
C ILE A 219 -25.81 -70.83 23.15
N LYS A 220 -25.69 -71.80 22.24
CA LYS A 220 -24.87 -71.66 21.02
C LYS A 220 -25.36 -70.52 20.14
N LYS A 221 -26.66 -70.35 19.96
CA LYS A 221 -27.24 -69.25 19.16
C LYS A 221 -26.81 -67.88 19.71
N TYR A 222 -26.95 -67.64 21.02
CA TYR A 222 -26.57 -66.36 21.62
C TYR A 222 -25.05 -66.15 21.66
N ALA A 223 -24.27 -67.20 21.92
CA ALA A 223 -22.81 -67.12 21.86
C ALA A 223 -22.31 -66.80 20.44
N GLN A 224 -22.96 -67.33 19.41
CA GLN A 224 -22.67 -67.01 18.00
C GLN A 224 -22.96 -65.53 17.70
N ILE A 225 -24.07 -64.99 18.21
CA ILE A 225 -24.43 -63.57 18.04
C ILE A 225 -23.37 -62.68 18.72
N ILE A 226 -22.96 -63.01 19.95
CA ILE A 226 -21.92 -62.27 20.67
C ILE A 226 -20.59 -62.31 19.89
N LYS A 227 -20.18 -63.50 19.44
CA LYS A 227 -18.96 -63.69 18.66
C LYS A 227 -18.99 -62.83 17.39
N SER A 228 -20.07 -62.90 16.61
CA SER A 228 -20.23 -62.14 15.36
C SER A 228 -20.19 -60.62 15.57
N ASN A 229 -20.87 -60.11 16.61
CA ASN A 229 -20.81 -58.68 16.94
C ASN A 229 -19.41 -58.23 17.37
N THR A 230 -18.71 -59.09 18.12
CA THR A 230 -17.33 -58.85 18.56
C THR A 230 -16.36 -58.85 17.37
N GLU A 231 -16.49 -59.80 16.44
CA GLU A 231 -15.70 -59.83 15.20
C GLU A 231 -15.95 -58.58 14.35
N ARG A 232 -17.21 -58.18 14.18
CA ARG A 232 -17.56 -56.97 13.44
C ARG A 232 -16.94 -55.72 14.04
N LEU A 233 -16.99 -55.57 15.36
CA LEU A 233 -16.39 -54.44 16.06
C LEU A 233 -14.86 -54.46 15.96
N ASN A 234 -14.22 -55.63 16.01
CA ASN A 234 -12.78 -55.77 15.79
C ASN A 234 -12.36 -55.33 14.39
N THR A 235 -13.13 -55.71 13.35
CA THR A 235 -12.87 -55.26 11.98
C THR A 235 -12.93 -53.73 11.86
N LEU A 236 -13.95 -53.11 12.44
CA LEU A 236 -14.09 -51.64 12.44
C LEU A 236 -12.93 -50.94 13.16
N ILE A 237 -12.50 -51.49 14.31
CA ILE A 237 -11.34 -51.00 15.06
C ILE A 237 -10.07 -51.09 14.18
N GLN A 238 -9.85 -52.22 13.52
CA GLN A 238 -8.68 -52.42 12.67
C GLN A 238 -8.68 -51.47 11.46
N GLU A 239 -9.84 -51.21 10.86
CA GLU A 239 -9.99 -50.22 9.79
C GLU A 239 -9.59 -48.81 10.23
N ILE A 240 -9.96 -48.40 11.45
CA ILE A 240 -9.57 -47.11 12.03
C ILE A 240 -8.05 -47.04 12.25
N ILE A 241 -7.43 -48.11 12.76
CA ILE A 241 -5.96 -48.18 12.94
C ILE A 241 -5.25 -48.07 11.60
N ASP A 242 -5.71 -48.80 10.59
CA ASP A 242 -5.14 -48.77 9.25
C ASP A 242 -5.26 -47.38 8.64
N PHE A 243 -6.42 -46.73 8.77
CA PHE A 243 -6.63 -45.34 8.34
C PHE A 243 -5.62 -44.38 9.00
N ARG A 244 -5.42 -44.49 10.32
CA ARG A 244 -4.42 -43.68 11.04
C ARG A 244 -3.00 -43.93 10.55
N ARG A 245 -2.63 -45.19 10.30
CA ARG A 245 -1.30 -45.54 9.77
C ARG A 245 -1.08 -44.95 8.38
N MET A 246 -2.12 -44.89 7.55
CA MET A 246 -2.07 -44.25 6.23
C MET A 246 -1.90 -42.74 6.33
N GLU A 247 -2.72 -42.05 7.13
CA GLU A 247 -2.65 -40.58 7.33
C GLU A 247 -1.29 -40.12 7.90
N THR A 248 -0.72 -40.90 8.82
CA THR A 248 0.57 -40.57 9.45
C THR A 248 1.79 -41.00 8.63
N GLY A 249 1.59 -41.62 7.46
CA GLY A 249 2.69 -42.15 6.63
C GLY A 249 3.41 -43.37 7.22
N ASN A 250 2.87 -43.97 8.28
CA ASN A 250 3.45 -45.12 8.97
C ASN A 250 3.03 -46.47 8.36
N LYS A 251 2.17 -46.47 7.33
CA LYS A 251 1.82 -47.68 6.57
C LYS A 251 2.93 -47.94 5.54
N ILE A 252 3.71 -49.00 5.77
CA ILE A 252 4.69 -49.49 4.81
C ILE A 252 3.95 -50.38 3.79
N CYS A 253 4.03 -50.03 2.51
CA CYS A 253 3.57 -50.87 1.40
C CYS A 253 4.77 -51.64 0.83
N HIS A 254 4.65 -52.96 0.72
CA HIS A 254 5.66 -53.83 0.16
C HIS A 254 5.35 -54.09 -1.32
N ILE A 255 5.90 -53.23 -2.18
CA ILE A 255 5.72 -53.35 -3.63
C ILE A 255 6.54 -54.54 -4.13
N GLN A 256 5.85 -55.51 -4.73
CA GLN A 256 6.43 -56.71 -5.34
C GLN A 256 5.70 -57.03 -6.64
N GLU A 257 6.30 -57.85 -7.51
CA GLU A 257 5.60 -58.38 -8.69
C GLU A 257 4.51 -59.36 -8.22
N VAL A 258 3.25 -59.03 -8.49
CA VAL A 258 2.08 -59.80 -8.06
C VAL A 258 1.28 -60.25 -9.27
N ASP A 259 0.78 -61.49 -9.23
CA ASP A 259 -0.19 -62.02 -10.19
C ASP A 259 -1.58 -61.44 -9.88
N VAL A 260 -1.92 -60.35 -10.57
CA VAL A 260 -3.18 -59.63 -10.38
C VAL A 260 -4.36 -60.46 -10.86
N SER A 261 -4.19 -61.20 -11.97
CA SER A 261 -5.23 -62.07 -12.51
C SER A 261 -5.67 -63.09 -11.47
N LYS A 262 -4.72 -63.74 -10.81
CA LYS A 262 -5.00 -64.70 -9.73
C LYS A 262 -5.76 -64.06 -8.57
N ILE A 263 -5.32 -62.89 -8.09
CA ILE A 263 -5.99 -62.21 -6.97
C ILE A 263 -7.43 -61.86 -7.32
N VAL A 264 -7.64 -61.28 -8.50
CA VAL A 264 -8.98 -60.84 -8.87
C VAL A 264 -9.89 -62.04 -9.07
N SER A 265 -9.42 -63.13 -9.69
CA SER A 265 -10.19 -64.37 -9.83
C SER A 265 -10.57 -64.98 -8.49
N GLU A 266 -9.63 -65.08 -7.54
CA GLU A 266 -9.91 -65.61 -6.18
C GLU A 266 -10.96 -64.75 -5.46
N ILE A 267 -10.85 -63.43 -5.58
CA ILE A 267 -11.82 -62.52 -4.96
C ILE A 267 -13.17 -62.62 -5.66
N THR A 268 -13.25 -62.54 -7.00
CA THR A 268 -14.53 -62.60 -7.72
C THR A 268 -15.26 -63.91 -7.46
N GLU A 269 -14.53 -65.04 -7.38
CA GLU A 269 -15.10 -66.35 -7.04
C GLU A 269 -15.77 -66.34 -5.66
N SER A 270 -15.18 -65.68 -4.67
CA SER A 270 -15.79 -65.55 -3.33
C SER A 270 -17.11 -64.75 -3.28
N TYR A 271 -17.44 -63.99 -4.32
CA TYR A 271 -18.67 -63.20 -4.42
C TYR A 271 -19.75 -63.83 -5.32
N VAL A 272 -19.46 -64.95 -6.00
CA VAL A 272 -20.42 -65.62 -6.91
C VAL A 272 -21.68 -66.06 -6.17
N GLU A 273 -21.52 -66.75 -5.03
CA GLU A 273 -22.67 -67.19 -4.21
C GLU A 273 -23.51 -66.01 -3.70
N LEU A 274 -22.84 -64.91 -3.33
CA LEU A 274 -23.52 -63.70 -2.86
C LEU A 274 -24.30 -63.00 -4.00
N ALA A 275 -23.79 -63.08 -5.23
CA ALA A 275 -24.45 -62.56 -6.42
C ALA A 275 -25.73 -63.33 -6.73
N GLU A 276 -25.69 -64.66 -6.66
CA GLU A 276 -26.85 -65.51 -6.83
C GLU A 276 -27.92 -65.23 -5.76
N GLN A 277 -27.53 -65.14 -4.49
CA GLN A 277 -28.44 -64.85 -3.37
C GLN A 277 -29.14 -63.49 -3.53
N ASN A 278 -28.43 -62.47 -4.04
CA ASN A 278 -28.98 -61.14 -4.24
C ASN A 278 -29.62 -60.93 -5.63
N ASN A 279 -29.67 -61.96 -6.48
CA ASN A 279 -30.10 -61.89 -7.88
C ASN A 279 -29.36 -60.81 -8.70
N ILE A 280 -28.06 -60.65 -8.50
CA ILE A 280 -27.23 -59.67 -9.21
C ILE A 280 -26.40 -60.40 -10.27
N ASN A 281 -26.37 -59.85 -11.49
CA ASN A 281 -25.50 -60.35 -12.55
C ASN A 281 -24.07 -59.83 -12.32
N PHE A 282 -23.16 -60.71 -11.91
CA PHE A 282 -21.77 -60.36 -11.64
C PHE A 282 -20.82 -60.98 -12.66
N GLY A 283 -19.92 -60.18 -13.23
CA GLY A 283 -18.92 -60.64 -14.19
C GLY A 283 -17.57 -59.96 -14.01
N SER A 284 -16.52 -60.58 -14.53
CA SER A 284 -15.18 -60.00 -14.59
C SER A 284 -14.55 -60.15 -15.97
N GLU A 285 -13.79 -59.13 -16.40
CA GLU A 285 -13.07 -59.07 -17.67
C GLU A 285 -11.60 -58.73 -17.41
N ILE A 286 -10.75 -59.74 -17.46
CA ILE A 286 -9.36 -59.66 -17.01
C ILE A 286 -8.46 -60.47 -17.95
N ASN A 287 -7.29 -59.95 -18.26
CA ASN A 287 -6.28 -60.68 -19.00
C ASN A 287 -5.77 -61.88 -18.14
N PRO A 288 -5.73 -63.13 -18.66
CA PRO A 288 -5.37 -64.31 -17.87
C PRO A 288 -3.95 -64.32 -17.25
N TYR A 289 -3.02 -63.50 -17.76
CA TYR A 289 -1.62 -63.50 -17.33
C TYR A 289 -1.12 -62.09 -16.96
N LEU A 290 -1.94 -61.34 -16.23
CA LEU A 290 -1.63 -59.98 -15.82
C LEU A 290 -0.83 -59.98 -14.52
N LYS A 291 0.44 -59.58 -14.62
CA LYS A 291 1.30 -59.29 -13.48
C LYS A 291 1.53 -57.80 -13.34
N TRP A 292 1.59 -57.31 -12.10
CA TRP A 292 1.83 -55.90 -11.81
C TRP A 292 2.63 -55.71 -10.52
N ASN A 293 3.46 -54.67 -10.49
CA ASN A 293 4.19 -54.29 -9.28
C ASN A 293 3.27 -53.55 -8.31
N THR A 294 2.83 -54.23 -7.25
CA THR A 294 1.92 -53.69 -6.23
C THR A 294 2.13 -54.35 -4.87
N ASP A 295 1.48 -53.83 -3.83
CA ASP A 295 1.37 -54.51 -2.53
C ASP A 295 0.14 -55.42 -2.56
N TYR A 296 0.37 -56.72 -2.33
CA TYR A 296 -0.67 -57.75 -2.33
C TYR A 296 -1.83 -57.38 -1.39
N GLY A 297 -1.53 -57.03 -0.13
CA GLY A 297 -2.54 -56.78 0.88
C GLY A 297 -3.36 -55.53 0.62
N CYS A 298 -2.71 -54.44 0.21
CA CYS A 298 -3.38 -53.19 -0.17
C CYS A 298 -4.26 -53.38 -1.40
N PHE A 299 -3.78 -54.09 -2.42
CA PHE A 299 -4.54 -54.33 -3.65
C PHE A 299 -5.77 -55.21 -3.39
N THR A 300 -5.62 -56.31 -2.66
CA THR A 300 -6.74 -57.15 -2.21
C THR A 300 -7.76 -56.36 -1.40
N LYS A 301 -7.31 -55.45 -0.52
CA LYS A 301 -8.20 -54.59 0.29
C LYS A 301 -9.00 -53.61 -0.59
N ILE A 302 -8.38 -53.02 -1.61
CA ILE A 302 -9.05 -52.13 -2.57
C ILE A 302 -10.14 -52.89 -3.32
N LEU A 303 -9.80 -54.06 -3.89
CA LEU A 303 -10.76 -54.89 -4.63
C LEU A 303 -11.97 -55.28 -3.78
N ASN A 304 -11.73 -55.80 -2.57
CA ASN A 304 -12.82 -56.18 -1.66
C ASN A 304 -13.72 -54.98 -1.30
N ASN A 305 -13.15 -53.81 -1.05
CA ASN A 305 -13.92 -52.61 -0.71
C ASN A 305 -14.79 -52.15 -1.89
N LEU A 306 -14.25 -52.16 -3.11
CA LEU A 306 -15.00 -51.80 -4.31
C LEU A 306 -16.12 -52.81 -4.59
N ILE A 307 -15.83 -54.11 -4.60
CA ILE A 307 -16.82 -55.16 -4.90
C ILE A 307 -17.91 -55.17 -3.84
N SER A 308 -17.56 -55.13 -2.55
CA SER A 308 -18.56 -55.11 -1.47
C SER A 308 -19.46 -53.87 -1.51
N ASN A 309 -18.92 -52.69 -1.86
CA ASN A 309 -19.74 -51.49 -2.08
C ASN A 309 -20.66 -51.67 -3.28
N ALA A 310 -20.16 -52.22 -4.40
CA ALA A 310 -21.00 -52.45 -5.57
C ALA A 310 -22.19 -53.38 -5.23
N PHE A 311 -21.97 -54.47 -4.50
CA PHE A 311 -23.07 -55.35 -4.05
C PHE A 311 -24.04 -54.65 -3.10
N LYS A 312 -23.55 -53.77 -2.21
CA LYS A 312 -24.38 -53.04 -1.25
C LYS A 312 -25.32 -52.02 -1.90
N TYR A 313 -24.89 -51.41 -3.00
CA TYR A 313 -25.61 -50.31 -3.65
C TYR A 313 -26.28 -50.71 -4.97
N THR A 314 -26.10 -51.95 -5.43
CA THR A 314 -26.76 -52.46 -6.64
C THR A 314 -28.08 -53.15 -6.25
N PRO A 315 -29.22 -52.75 -6.84
CA PRO A 315 -30.49 -53.41 -6.58
C PRO A 315 -30.53 -54.83 -7.18
N PRO A 316 -31.47 -55.69 -6.72
CA PRO A 316 -31.71 -56.99 -7.34
C PRO A 316 -31.97 -56.84 -8.85
N GLN A 317 -31.47 -57.80 -9.64
CA GLN A 317 -31.41 -57.79 -11.12
C GLN A 317 -30.46 -56.76 -11.74
N GLY A 318 -29.69 -56.03 -10.92
CA GLY A 318 -28.62 -55.16 -11.38
C GLY A 318 -27.42 -55.92 -11.95
N TYR A 319 -26.46 -55.17 -12.49
CA TYR A 319 -25.27 -55.70 -13.13
C TYR A 319 -24.01 -55.05 -12.54
N ILE A 320 -23.02 -55.87 -12.19
CA ILE A 320 -21.70 -55.45 -11.69
C ILE A 320 -20.65 -56.07 -12.61
N LYS A 321 -19.75 -55.25 -13.19
CA LYS A 321 -18.68 -55.72 -14.08
C LYS A 321 -17.33 -55.19 -13.66
N LEU A 322 -16.48 -56.06 -13.14
CA LEU A 322 -15.10 -55.72 -12.86
C LEU A 322 -14.23 -55.89 -14.11
N SER A 323 -13.50 -54.87 -14.52
CA SER A 323 -12.52 -54.96 -15.61
C SER A 323 -11.15 -54.47 -15.16
N VAL A 324 -10.12 -55.23 -15.51
CA VAL A 324 -8.73 -54.92 -15.17
C VAL A 324 -7.87 -55.00 -16.43
N SER A 325 -7.27 -53.88 -16.81
CA SER A 325 -6.42 -53.74 -18.00
C SER A 325 -5.15 -52.94 -17.70
N ILE A 326 -4.16 -53.01 -18.59
CA ILE A 326 -2.98 -52.15 -18.56
C ILE A 326 -3.05 -51.23 -19.78
N GLU A 327 -3.03 -49.93 -19.56
CA GLU A 327 -2.97 -48.89 -20.59
C GLU A 327 -1.85 -47.90 -20.23
N ASP A 328 -0.99 -47.53 -21.18
CA ASP A 328 0.08 -46.53 -21.00
C ASP A 328 0.95 -46.72 -19.74
N ASN A 329 1.33 -47.97 -19.44
CA ASN A 329 2.10 -48.33 -18.24
C ASN A 329 1.39 -47.98 -16.92
N THR A 330 0.05 -48.02 -16.92
CA THR A 330 -0.79 -47.91 -15.73
C THR A 330 -1.76 -49.09 -15.64
N LEU A 331 -1.96 -49.61 -14.43
CA LEU A 331 -2.99 -50.62 -14.16
C LEU A 331 -4.34 -49.91 -13.96
N LEU A 332 -5.28 -50.15 -14.85
CA LEU A 332 -6.64 -49.63 -14.78
C LEU A 332 -7.58 -50.67 -14.20
N LEU A 333 -8.34 -50.26 -13.20
CA LEU A 333 -9.40 -51.03 -12.57
C LEU A 333 -10.70 -50.24 -12.72
N LYS A 334 -11.69 -50.82 -13.41
CA LYS A 334 -13.01 -50.22 -13.65
C LYS A 334 -14.09 -51.19 -13.14
N MET A 335 -15.13 -50.66 -12.50
CA MET A 335 -16.24 -51.44 -11.95
C MET A 335 -17.58 -50.81 -12.28
#